data_AF-A0A946B6J9-F1
#
_entry.id   AF-A0A946B6J9-F1
#
_cell.length_a   1.000
_cell.length_b   1.000
_cell.length_c   1.000
_cell.angle_alpha   90.00
_cell.angle_beta   90.00
_cell.angle_gamma   90.00
#
_symmetry.space_group_name_H-M   'P 1'
#
loop_
_entity.id
_entity.type
_entity.pdbx_description
1 polymer ?
#
loop_
_entity_poly.entity_id
_entity_poly.type
_entity_poly.pdbx_seq_one_letter_code
_entity_poly.pdbx_strand_id
1 'polypeptide(L)'
;LGAFFQEEIARPIGIDFWIGLPAREEPRVAPITPYRFNKNDEEPPFIKAARTKGSIANLFIFNHGDWMARGVNTRAGHAAEIGAAGGITNGRGLCGMFEALLQPGGPLGLSGKTLAGFSETSSATHMDATLQMPTRFGPGFMHAMDNRRRPGGGDSVILGSRAFGHVGAGGSLGFADPETGLAFGYVMNRQGPGLLLNARGQRLVDAAYGALGISHA
;
A
#
# COMPACT_ATOMS: atom_id res chain seq x y z
N LEU A 1 -13.74 12.78 -4.93
CA LEU A 1 -13.19 11.44 -4.56
C LEU A 1 -13.39 11.17 -3.07
N GLY A 2 -12.94 12.07 -2.19
CA GLY A 2 -13.05 11.95 -0.74
C GLY A 2 -14.48 11.80 -0.23
N ALA A 3 -15.41 12.59 -0.77
CA ALA A 3 -16.85 12.48 -0.44
C ALA A 3 -17.39 11.06 -0.72
N PHE A 4 -17.18 10.54 -1.93
CA PHE A 4 -17.57 9.17 -2.30
C PHE A 4 -16.94 8.13 -1.38
N PHE A 5 -15.62 8.22 -1.12
CA PHE A 5 -14.95 7.29 -0.23
C PHE A 5 -15.54 7.33 1.19
N GLN A 6 -15.90 8.50 1.70
CA GLN A 6 -16.54 8.63 3.01
C GLN A 6 -17.95 8.04 3.05
N GLU A 7 -18.75 8.32 2.04
CA GLU A 7 -20.18 7.97 2.01
C GLU A 7 -20.41 6.50 1.67
N GLU A 8 -19.66 5.96 0.71
CA GLU A 8 -19.89 4.63 0.15
C GLU A 8 -18.95 3.56 0.73
N ILE A 9 -17.87 3.97 1.41
CA ILE A 9 -16.88 3.03 1.95
C ILE A 9 -16.68 3.26 3.45
N ALA A 10 -16.02 4.36 3.85
CA ALA A 10 -15.51 4.51 5.20
C ALA A 10 -16.60 4.53 6.28
N ARG A 11 -17.69 5.29 6.08
CA ARG A 11 -18.81 5.35 7.04
C ARG A 11 -19.60 4.04 7.10
N PRO A 12 -20.00 3.41 5.98
CA PRO A 12 -20.70 2.12 6.00
C PRO A 12 -20.01 1.02 6.82
N ILE A 13 -18.67 0.97 6.80
CA ILE A 13 -17.89 -0.02 7.57
C ILE A 13 -17.26 0.57 8.86
N GLY A 14 -17.59 1.82 9.20
CA GLY A 14 -17.19 2.45 10.45
C GLY A 14 -15.67 2.65 10.65
N ILE A 15 -14.91 2.87 9.57
CA ILE A 15 -13.45 3.04 9.65
C ILE A 15 -13.00 4.49 9.67
N ASP A 16 -11.92 4.73 10.42
CA ASP A 16 -11.21 6.01 10.46
C ASP A 16 -10.17 6.08 9.33
N PHE A 17 -10.65 6.38 8.12
CA PHE A 17 -9.85 6.49 6.92
C PHE A 17 -10.37 7.67 6.08
N TRP A 18 -9.52 8.63 5.78
CA TRP A 18 -9.85 9.82 5.01
C TRP A 18 -9.04 9.91 3.71
N ILE A 19 -9.68 10.36 2.64
CA ILE A 19 -9.03 10.92 1.45
C ILE A 19 -9.53 12.37 1.39
N GLY A 20 -8.66 13.33 1.68
CA GLY A 20 -9.08 14.69 2.02
C GLY A 20 -9.55 14.78 3.48
N LEU A 21 -8.61 14.98 4.39
CA LEU A 21 -8.85 15.03 5.84
C LEU A 21 -9.59 16.32 6.24
N PRO A 22 -10.69 16.23 6.98
CA PRO A 22 -11.38 17.42 7.50
C PRO A 22 -10.59 18.07 8.64
N ALA A 23 -10.70 19.40 8.75
CA ALA A 23 -9.89 20.19 9.68
C ALA A 23 -9.99 19.76 11.15
N ARG A 24 -11.15 19.24 11.57
CA ARG A 24 -11.39 18.76 12.94
C ARG A 24 -10.54 17.53 13.31
N GLU A 25 -10.05 16.77 12.33
CA GLU A 25 -9.27 15.55 12.55
C GLU A 25 -7.75 15.82 12.53
N GLU A 26 -7.32 17.01 12.12
CA GLU A 26 -5.91 17.41 12.04
C GLU A 26 -5.12 17.17 13.33
N PRO A 27 -5.65 17.44 14.55
CA PRO A 27 -4.91 17.20 15.78
C PRO A 27 -4.53 15.72 16.01
N ARG A 28 -5.13 14.79 15.27
CA ARG A 28 -4.89 13.35 15.38
C ARG A 28 -3.77 12.86 14.45
N VAL A 29 -3.32 13.68 13.50
CA VAL A 29 -2.36 13.26 12.48
C VAL A 29 -0.94 13.28 13.04
N ALA A 30 -0.29 12.12 13.03
CA ALA A 30 1.15 12.04 13.30
C ALA A 30 1.95 12.44 12.06
N PRO A 31 2.95 13.34 12.17
CA PRO A 31 3.74 13.77 11.02
C PRO A 31 4.60 12.63 10.48
N ILE A 32 4.65 12.51 9.16
CA ILE A 32 5.50 11.55 8.44
C ILE A 32 6.97 11.97 8.57
N THR A 33 7.80 11.02 8.96
CA THR A 33 9.27 11.11 8.91
C THR A 33 9.76 10.26 7.73
N PRO A 34 10.22 10.89 6.63
CA PRO A 34 10.65 10.15 5.45
C PRO A 34 11.96 9.39 5.70
N TYR A 35 12.11 8.25 5.04
CA TYR A 35 13.37 7.53 5.04
C TYR A 35 14.41 8.31 4.21
N ARG A 36 15.63 8.39 4.71
CA ARG A 36 16.76 8.99 4.00
C ARG A 36 17.81 7.90 3.79
N PHE A 37 18.12 7.62 2.53
CA PHE A 37 19.22 6.72 2.18
C PHE A 37 20.55 7.33 2.63
N ASN A 38 21.41 6.51 3.20
CA ASN A 38 22.79 6.88 3.46
C ASN A 38 23.62 6.74 2.17
N LYS A 39 24.76 7.43 2.09
CA LYS A 39 25.65 7.38 0.92
C LYS A 39 26.14 5.96 0.55
N ASN A 40 26.18 5.06 1.53
CA ASN A 40 26.68 3.70 1.36
C ASN A 40 25.56 2.66 1.20
N ASP A 41 24.29 3.08 1.26
CA ASP A 41 23.17 2.18 1.02
C ASP A 41 23.18 1.75 -0.45
N GLU A 42 22.96 0.47 -0.72
CA GLU A 42 22.76 0.02 -2.09
C GLU A 42 21.47 0.63 -2.65
N GLU A 43 21.59 1.39 -3.74
CA GLU A 43 20.44 2.02 -4.36
C GLU A 43 19.58 0.99 -5.12
N PRO A 44 18.26 0.92 -4.86
CA PRO A 44 17.34 0.09 -5.63
C PRO A 44 17.33 0.49 -7.12
N PRO A 45 17.06 -0.46 -8.06
CA PRO A 45 17.00 -0.19 -9.49
C PRO A 45 16.09 0.99 -9.87
N PHE A 46 14.93 1.12 -9.20
CA PHE A 46 14.04 2.26 -9.37
C PHE A 46 14.71 3.60 -9.06
N ILE A 47 15.42 3.70 -7.93
CA ILE A 47 16.10 4.95 -7.53
C ILE A 47 17.16 5.33 -8.56
N LYS A 48 17.93 4.34 -9.05
CA LYS A 48 18.90 4.55 -10.14
C LYS A 48 18.22 5.07 -11.40
N ALA A 49 17.11 4.46 -11.83
CA ALA A 49 16.36 4.88 -13.01
C ALA A 49 15.76 6.29 -12.84
N ALA A 50 15.28 6.63 -11.64
CA ALA A 50 14.70 7.94 -11.33
C ALA A 50 15.71 9.10 -11.36
N ARG A 51 17.02 8.82 -11.29
CA ARG A 51 18.08 9.84 -11.48
C ARG A 51 18.23 10.29 -12.93
N THR A 52 17.84 9.45 -13.89
CA THR A 52 17.89 9.80 -15.31
C THR A 52 16.69 10.68 -15.66
N LYS A 53 16.93 11.98 -15.85
CA LYS A 53 15.89 12.95 -16.21
C LYS A 53 15.15 12.49 -17.48
N GLY A 54 13.81 12.47 -17.42
CA GLY A 54 12.96 12.05 -18.53
C GLY A 54 12.74 10.53 -18.66
N SER A 55 13.36 9.70 -17.80
CA SER A 55 12.98 8.30 -17.69
C SER A 55 11.55 8.17 -17.15
N ILE A 56 10.90 7.02 -17.38
CA ILE A 56 9.55 6.75 -16.85
C ILE A 56 9.53 6.87 -15.32
N ALA A 57 10.52 6.28 -14.63
CA ALA A 57 10.64 6.38 -13.17
C ALA A 57 10.81 7.82 -12.67
N ASN A 58 11.59 8.64 -13.38
CA ASN A 58 11.77 10.06 -13.07
C ASN A 58 10.46 10.84 -13.24
N LEU A 59 9.79 10.66 -14.38
CA LEU A 59 8.51 11.32 -14.65
C LEU A 59 7.43 10.91 -13.64
N PHE A 60 7.38 9.63 -13.27
CA PHE A 60 6.48 9.11 -12.23
C PHE A 60 6.74 9.78 -10.88
N ILE A 61 7.98 9.72 -10.36
CA ILE A 61 8.26 10.12 -8.97
C ILE A 61 8.26 11.63 -8.76
N PHE A 62 8.43 12.44 -9.81
CA PHE A 62 8.43 13.92 -9.70
C PHE A 62 7.14 14.57 -10.18
N ASN A 63 6.16 13.81 -10.69
CA ASN A 63 4.85 14.32 -11.09
C ASN A 63 3.87 14.42 -9.90
N HIS A 64 4.24 15.18 -8.86
CA HIS A 64 3.42 15.31 -7.64
C HIS A 64 3.16 16.76 -7.22
N GLY A 65 3.47 17.76 -8.05
CA GLY A 65 3.20 19.18 -7.76
C GLY A 65 3.70 19.63 -6.37
N ASP A 66 4.91 19.21 -5.98
CA ASP A 66 5.52 19.40 -4.66
C ASP A 66 4.84 18.75 -3.44
N TRP A 67 3.75 17.99 -3.61
CA TRP A 67 3.04 17.38 -2.48
C TRP A 67 3.93 16.45 -1.64
N MET A 68 4.68 15.53 -2.27
CA MET A 68 5.58 14.66 -1.52
C MET A 68 6.72 15.42 -0.83
N ALA A 69 7.22 16.49 -1.45
CA ALA A 69 8.39 17.24 -0.97
C ALA A 69 8.05 18.22 0.17
N ARG A 70 6.87 18.84 0.11
CA ARG A 70 6.49 19.97 0.99
C ARG A 70 5.07 19.86 1.56
N GLY A 71 4.18 19.12 0.89
CA GLY A 71 2.76 19.06 1.23
C GLY A 71 2.40 18.00 2.27
N VAL A 72 3.13 16.88 2.33
CA VAL A 72 2.72 15.66 3.07
C VAL A 72 2.38 15.88 4.54
N ASN A 73 3.04 16.84 5.21
CA ASN A 73 2.83 17.15 6.63
C ASN A 73 2.13 18.50 6.86
N THR A 74 1.46 19.03 5.83
CA THR A 74 0.77 20.33 5.90
C THR A 74 -0.74 20.14 5.87
N ARG A 75 -1.47 21.05 6.51
CA ARG A 75 -2.94 21.10 6.45
C ARG A 75 -3.46 21.04 5.01
N ALA A 76 -2.85 21.80 4.11
CA ALA A 76 -3.25 21.83 2.70
C ALA A 76 -3.05 20.48 2.02
N GLY A 77 -1.94 19.80 2.31
CA GLY A 77 -1.66 18.46 1.78
C GLY A 77 -2.56 17.37 2.35
N HIS A 78 -2.93 17.45 3.63
CA HIS A 78 -3.90 16.53 4.24
C HIS A 78 -5.33 16.76 3.71
N ALA A 79 -5.71 18.01 3.44
CA ALA A 79 -7.01 18.37 2.89
C ALA A 79 -7.20 17.94 1.42
N ALA A 80 -6.11 17.78 0.67
CA ALA A 80 -6.15 17.46 -0.74
C ALA A 80 -6.65 16.02 -0.99
N GLU A 81 -7.52 15.85 -1.99
CA GLU A 81 -8.05 14.54 -2.38
C GLU A 81 -7.14 13.84 -3.41
N ILE A 82 -6.00 13.31 -2.95
CA ILE A 82 -5.03 12.61 -3.82
C ILE A 82 -5.22 11.10 -3.67
N GLY A 83 -5.94 10.47 -4.60
CA GLY A 83 -6.28 9.04 -4.50
C GLY A 83 -5.09 8.08 -4.44
N ALA A 84 -3.95 8.45 -5.05
CA ALA A 84 -2.77 7.59 -5.11
C ALA A 84 -1.89 7.63 -3.83
N ALA A 85 -2.01 8.66 -2.99
CA ALA A 85 -1.05 8.87 -1.89
C ALA A 85 -1.60 9.64 -0.67
N GLY A 86 -2.72 10.34 -0.80
CA GLY A 86 -3.27 11.25 0.22
C GLY A 86 -4.18 10.58 1.26
N GLY A 87 -4.21 9.26 1.31
CA GLY A 87 -4.98 8.52 2.30
C GLY A 87 -4.39 8.65 3.71
N ILE A 88 -5.21 9.04 4.69
CA ILE A 88 -4.83 9.14 6.11
C ILE A 88 -5.69 8.19 6.93
N THR A 89 -5.06 7.21 7.56
CA THR A 89 -5.72 6.20 8.39
C THR A 89 -4.76 5.64 9.45
N ASN A 90 -5.28 4.75 10.29
CA ASN A 90 -4.53 3.96 11.26
C ASN A 90 -4.62 2.46 10.93
N GLY A 91 -3.90 1.61 11.66
CA GLY A 91 -3.87 0.16 11.39
C GLY A 91 -5.25 -0.51 11.48
N ARG A 92 -6.11 -0.06 12.41
CA ARG A 92 -7.49 -0.58 12.53
C ARG A 92 -8.35 -0.15 11.36
N GLY A 93 -8.27 1.12 10.94
CA GLY A 93 -9.03 1.61 9.79
C GLY A 93 -8.64 0.90 8.49
N LEU A 94 -7.34 0.70 8.29
CA LEU A 94 -6.83 -0.05 7.13
C LEU A 94 -7.23 -1.53 7.18
N CYS A 95 -7.14 -2.18 8.35
CA CYS A 95 -7.59 -3.57 8.52
C CYS A 95 -9.09 -3.72 8.25
N GLY A 96 -9.93 -2.83 8.81
CA GLY A 96 -11.38 -2.87 8.61
C GLY A 96 -11.78 -2.67 7.14
N MET A 97 -11.03 -1.85 6.38
CA MET A 97 -11.21 -1.73 4.93
C MET A 97 -11.07 -3.09 4.24
N PHE A 98 -9.99 -3.82 4.53
CA PHE A 98 -9.72 -5.11 3.91
C PHE A 98 -10.62 -6.24 4.44
N GLU A 99 -11.02 -6.18 5.70
CA GLU A 99 -12.00 -7.09 6.31
C GLU A 99 -13.36 -7.01 5.60
N ALA A 100 -13.80 -5.80 5.24
CA ALA A 100 -15.04 -5.61 4.49
C ALA A 100 -15.00 -6.24 3.08
N LEU A 101 -13.81 -6.37 2.49
CA LEU A 101 -13.60 -7.00 1.18
C LEU A 101 -13.60 -8.54 1.24
N LEU A 102 -13.78 -9.14 2.42
CA LEU A 102 -13.98 -10.57 2.62
C LEU A 102 -15.46 -10.97 2.75
N GLN A 103 -16.38 -10.00 2.66
CA GLN A 103 -17.80 -10.20 3.00
C GLN A 103 -18.72 -9.99 1.79
N PRO A 104 -19.05 -11.06 1.02
CA PRO A 104 -20.02 -10.99 -0.06
C PRO A 104 -21.38 -10.48 0.43
N GLY A 105 -21.90 -9.43 -0.19
CA GLY A 105 -23.16 -8.80 0.21
C GLY A 105 -23.11 -8.09 1.56
N GLY A 106 -21.91 -7.88 2.13
CA GLY A 106 -21.70 -7.16 3.37
C GLY A 106 -21.98 -5.65 3.23
N PRO A 107 -21.47 -4.82 4.17
CA PRO A 107 -21.81 -3.40 4.21
C PRO A 107 -21.46 -2.59 2.95
N LEU A 108 -20.52 -3.08 2.13
CA LEU A 108 -20.14 -2.47 0.84
C LEU A 108 -21.00 -2.96 -0.35
N GLY A 109 -21.93 -3.90 -0.13
CA GLY A 109 -22.84 -4.40 -1.16
C GLY A 109 -22.17 -5.17 -2.32
N LEU A 110 -20.88 -5.53 -2.20
CA LEU A 110 -20.13 -6.17 -3.27
C LEU A 110 -20.52 -7.65 -3.41
N SER A 111 -20.76 -8.08 -4.66
CA SER A 111 -21.05 -9.48 -4.94
C SER A 111 -19.83 -10.38 -4.69
N GLY A 112 -20.06 -11.67 -4.38
CA GLY A 112 -18.96 -12.63 -4.27
C GLY A 112 -18.12 -12.75 -5.55
N LYS A 113 -18.74 -12.57 -6.73
CA LYS A 113 -18.02 -12.52 -8.01
C LYS A 113 -17.07 -11.33 -8.10
N THR A 114 -17.51 -10.16 -7.64
CA THR A 114 -16.68 -8.95 -7.60
C THR A 114 -15.49 -9.15 -6.67
N LEU A 115 -15.74 -9.65 -5.44
CA LEU A 115 -14.70 -9.89 -4.46
C LEU A 115 -13.69 -10.95 -4.93
N ALA A 116 -14.16 -12.05 -5.53
CA ALA A 116 -13.28 -13.07 -6.09
C ALA A 116 -12.36 -12.53 -7.18
N GLY A 117 -12.81 -11.54 -7.95
CA GLY A 117 -12.03 -10.86 -8.98
C GLY A 117 -10.84 -10.06 -8.44
N PHE A 118 -10.84 -9.66 -7.17
CA PHE A 118 -9.71 -8.94 -6.58
C PHE A 118 -8.47 -9.78 -6.37
N SER A 119 -8.60 -11.12 -6.31
CA SER A 119 -7.46 -12.04 -6.29
C SER A 119 -6.94 -12.41 -7.68
N GLU A 120 -7.65 -12.02 -8.77
CA GLU A 120 -7.30 -12.43 -10.13
C GLU A 120 -6.26 -11.51 -10.74
N THR A 121 -5.12 -12.07 -11.15
CA THR A 121 -4.02 -11.27 -11.71
C THR A 121 -4.38 -10.85 -13.13
N SER A 122 -4.47 -9.53 -13.36
CA SER A 122 -4.74 -8.95 -14.68
C SER A 122 -3.47 -8.54 -15.42
N SER A 123 -2.38 -8.26 -14.68
CA SER A 123 -1.08 -7.91 -15.24
C SER A 123 0.06 -8.51 -14.43
N ALA A 124 0.99 -9.17 -15.10
CA ALA A 124 2.22 -9.69 -14.52
C ALA A 124 3.40 -9.39 -15.44
N THR A 125 4.48 -8.84 -14.89
CA THR A 125 5.66 -8.45 -15.66
C THR A 125 6.92 -9.09 -15.09
N HIS A 126 7.90 -9.39 -15.94
CA HIS A 126 9.25 -9.73 -15.49
C HIS A 126 10.09 -8.49 -15.14
N MET A 127 9.69 -7.34 -15.68
CA MET A 127 10.30 -6.04 -15.44
C MET A 127 9.27 -4.95 -15.71
N ASP A 128 8.77 -4.34 -14.64
CA ASP A 128 7.91 -3.17 -14.71
C ASP A 128 8.72 -1.96 -15.20
N ALA A 129 8.23 -1.26 -16.23
CA ALA A 129 8.94 -0.15 -16.84
C ALA A 129 9.12 1.05 -15.89
N THR A 130 8.27 1.17 -14.87
CA THR A 130 8.38 2.21 -13.85
C THR A 130 9.17 1.70 -12.66
N LEU A 131 8.72 0.61 -12.02
CA LEU A 131 9.27 0.13 -10.76
C LEU A 131 10.58 -0.67 -10.92
N GLN A 132 10.96 -1.03 -12.14
CA GLN A 132 12.21 -1.73 -12.46
C GLN A 132 12.36 -3.06 -11.69
N MET A 133 11.25 -3.74 -11.45
CA MET A 133 11.16 -5.04 -10.80
C MET A 133 9.97 -5.84 -11.34
N PRO A 134 9.89 -7.17 -11.15
CA PRO A 134 8.69 -7.93 -11.42
C PRO A 134 7.52 -7.44 -10.57
N THR A 135 6.38 -7.30 -11.23
CA THR A 135 5.15 -6.87 -10.58
C THR A 135 3.99 -7.78 -10.95
N ARG A 136 3.02 -7.88 -10.04
CA ARG A 136 1.74 -8.57 -10.24
C ARG A 136 0.61 -7.71 -9.69
N PHE A 137 -0.35 -7.37 -10.55
CA PHE A 137 -1.50 -6.55 -10.22
C PHE A 137 -2.80 -7.23 -10.66
N GLY A 138 -3.82 -7.05 -9.84
CA GLY A 138 -5.23 -7.27 -10.19
C GLY A 138 -5.96 -5.94 -10.38
N PRO A 139 -7.31 -5.95 -10.46
CA PRO A 139 -8.11 -4.73 -10.52
C PRO A 139 -8.00 -3.88 -9.24
N GLY A 140 -7.05 -2.94 -9.22
CA GLY A 140 -6.84 -1.98 -8.12
C GLY A 140 -5.93 -2.45 -6.99
N PHE A 141 -5.45 -3.70 -7.02
CA PHE A 141 -4.64 -4.30 -5.96
C PHE A 141 -3.32 -4.88 -6.46
N MET A 142 -2.32 -4.85 -5.61
CA MET A 142 -1.10 -5.64 -5.71
C MET A 142 -1.35 -7.06 -5.20
N HIS A 143 -0.70 -8.04 -5.83
CA HIS A 143 -0.63 -9.42 -5.35
C HIS A 143 0.76 -9.74 -4.79
N ALA A 144 0.95 -10.96 -4.30
CA ALA A 144 2.26 -11.41 -3.83
C ALA A 144 3.36 -11.23 -4.91
N MET A 145 4.48 -10.64 -4.52
CA MET A 145 5.65 -10.41 -5.36
C MET A 145 6.90 -10.89 -4.60
N ASP A 146 7.36 -12.10 -4.92
CA ASP A 146 8.59 -12.65 -4.36
C ASP A 146 9.79 -12.33 -5.27
N ASN A 147 10.51 -11.28 -4.90
CA ASN A 147 11.72 -10.83 -5.59
C ASN A 147 13.01 -11.19 -4.83
N ARG A 148 12.92 -12.01 -3.76
CA ARG A 148 14.06 -12.32 -2.86
C ARG A 148 15.25 -12.95 -3.58
N ARG A 149 15.01 -13.71 -4.66
CA ARG A 149 16.05 -14.42 -5.43
C ARG A 149 16.70 -13.58 -6.53
N ARG A 150 16.35 -12.30 -6.68
CA ARG A 150 16.88 -11.45 -7.76
C ARG A 150 18.24 -10.84 -7.40
N PRO A 151 19.12 -10.62 -8.38
CA PRO A 151 20.30 -9.78 -8.20
C PRO A 151 19.91 -8.37 -7.72
N GLY A 152 20.54 -7.89 -6.65
CA GLY A 152 20.17 -6.64 -5.96
C GLY A 152 19.09 -6.80 -4.87
N GLY A 153 18.44 -7.97 -4.80
CA GLY A 153 17.44 -8.31 -3.79
C GLY A 153 16.32 -7.27 -3.64
N GLY A 154 15.62 -7.36 -2.49
CA GLY A 154 15.04 -6.18 -1.84
C GLY A 154 14.00 -5.40 -2.63
N ASP A 155 12.79 -5.95 -2.69
CA ASP A 155 11.51 -5.23 -2.75
C ASP A 155 10.49 -6.32 -3.02
N SER A 156 9.97 -6.90 -1.94
CA SER A 156 9.04 -8.03 -2.00
C SER A 156 7.85 -7.73 -1.11
N VAL A 157 6.76 -8.42 -1.39
CA VAL A 157 5.61 -8.52 -0.50
C VAL A 157 5.14 -9.97 -0.59
N ILE A 158 5.41 -10.74 0.46
CA ILE A 158 5.11 -12.17 0.50
C ILE A 158 3.78 -12.33 1.22
N LEU A 159 2.77 -12.82 0.50
CA LEU A 159 1.40 -13.04 0.96
C LEU A 159 0.91 -14.40 0.43
N GLY A 160 -0.28 -14.83 0.88
CA GLY A 160 -1.02 -15.94 0.27
C GLY A 160 -1.24 -15.75 -1.24
N SER A 161 -1.38 -16.84 -1.98
CA SER A 161 -1.51 -16.84 -3.45
C SER A 161 -2.78 -16.13 -3.93
N ARG A 162 -3.85 -16.17 -3.12
CA ARG A 162 -5.13 -15.49 -3.35
C ARG A 162 -5.22 -14.13 -2.67
N ALA A 163 -4.22 -13.74 -1.88
CA ALA A 163 -4.24 -12.47 -1.16
C ALA A 163 -4.08 -11.28 -2.11
N PHE A 164 -4.81 -10.22 -1.82
CA PHE A 164 -4.78 -8.97 -2.56
C PHE A 164 -4.69 -7.80 -1.59
N GLY A 165 -3.93 -6.77 -1.96
CA GLY A 165 -3.67 -5.66 -1.07
C GLY A 165 -2.98 -4.49 -1.76
N HIS A 166 -2.39 -3.60 -0.98
CA HIS A 166 -1.53 -2.57 -1.52
C HIS A 166 -0.47 -2.16 -0.50
N VAL A 167 0.78 -2.10 -0.96
CA VAL A 167 1.89 -1.58 -0.16
C VAL A 167 1.97 -0.07 -0.36
N GLY A 168 2.21 0.69 0.71
CA GLY A 168 2.52 2.11 0.66
C GLY A 168 4.02 2.38 0.81
N ALA A 169 4.52 3.38 0.08
CA ALA A 169 5.92 3.78 0.16
C ALA A 169 6.35 4.05 1.62
N GLY A 170 7.50 3.50 1.99
CA GLY A 170 8.00 3.51 3.36
C GLY A 170 7.62 2.29 4.19
N GLY A 171 6.64 1.48 3.74
CA GLY A 171 6.34 0.13 4.25
C GLY A 171 4.99 -0.08 4.95
N SER A 172 3.99 0.77 4.74
CA SER A 172 2.62 0.46 5.18
C SER A 172 2.01 -0.63 4.30
N LEU A 173 1.06 -1.40 4.81
CA LEU A 173 0.40 -2.46 4.06
C LEU A 173 -1.01 -2.66 4.60
N GLY A 174 -1.96 -2.77 3.67
CA GLY A 174 -3.23 -3.43 3.95
C GLY A 174 -3.44 -4.54 2.92
N PHE A 175 -3.99 -5.67 3.36
CA PHE A 175 -4.37 -6.76 2.48
C PHE A 175 -5.50 -7.61 3.07
N ALA A 176 -6.16 -8.35 2.20
CA ALA A 176 -7.10 -9.40 2.54
C ALA A 176 -6.66 -10.71 1.87
N ASP A 177 -6.84 -11.83 2.56
CA ASP A 177 -6.63 -13.17 2.05
C ASP A 177 -7.90 -14.01 2.20
N PRO A 178 -8.66 -14.22 1.12
CA PRO A 178 -9.92 -14.96 1.17
C PRO A 178 -9.74 -16.47 1.41
N GLU A 179 -8.55 -17.05 1.22
CA GLU A 179 -8.33 -18.48 1.55
C GLU A 179 -8.28 -18.71 3.06
N THR A 180 -7.74 -17.74 3.78
CA THR A 180 -7.53 -17.84 5.23
C THR A 180 -8.55 -17.03 6.04
N GLY A 181 -9.31 -16.16 5.37
CA GLY A 181 -10.18 -15.18 6.03
C GLY A 181 -9.42 -14.07 6.74
N LEU A 182 -8.11 -13.92 6.46
CA LEU A 182 -7.26 -12.94 7.12
C LEU A 182 -7.42 -11.56 6.48
N ALA A 183 -7.71 -10.55 7.30
CA ALA A 183 -7.53 -9.16 6.94
C ALA A 183 -6.41 -8.55 7.80
N PHE A 184 -5.64 -7.63 7.22
CA PHE A 184 -4.47 -7.06 7.87
C PHE A 184 -4.32 -5.58 7.55
N GLY A 185 -3.87 -4.80 8.53
CA GLY A 185 -3.53 -3.39 8.38
C GLY A 185 -2.33 -2.99 9.23
N TYR A 186 -1.28 -2.49 8.59
CA TYR A 186 -0.09 -1.94 9.22
C TYR A 186 0.24 -0.56 8.66
N VAL A 187 0.42 0.41 9.57
CA VAL A 187 0.82 1.78 9.24
C VAL A 187 1.81 2.29 10.28
N MET A 188 2.54 3.34 9.92
CA MET A 188 3.56 3.97 10.74
C MET A 188 3.84 5.38 10.23
N ASN A 189 4.35 6.26 11.09
CA ASN A 189 4.78 7.60 10.70
C ASN A 189 6.26 7.67 10.29
N ARG A 190 7.10 6.73 10.75
CA ARG A 190 8.51 6.65 10.37
C ARG A 190 8.74 5.63 9.25
N GLN A 191 8.93 6.16 8.05
CA GLN A 191 9.17 5.38 6.85
C GLN A 191 10.48 4.60 6.95
N GLY A 192 10.50 3.41 6.35
CA GLY A 192 11.70 2.62 6.12
C GLY A 192 12.12 2.66 4.65
N PRO A 193 13.19 1.94 4.29
CA PRO A 193 13.59 1.79 2.90
C PRO A 193 12.57 0.91 2.13
N GLY A 194 12.72 0.87 0.81
CA GLY A 194 11.97 -0.01 -0.07
C GLY A 194 10.76 0.65 -0.73
N LEU A 195 10.45 0.19 -1.94
CA LEU A 195 9.23 0.53 -2.66
C LEU A 195 8.06 -0.38 -2.27
N LEU A 196 8.37 -1.65 -2.02
CA LEU A 196 7.41 -2.61 -1.50
C LEU A 196 7.58 -2.72 0.03
N LEU A 197 7.37 -3.92 0.58
CA LEU A 197 7.31 -4.10 2.02
C LEU A 197 8.71 -4.28 2.58
N ASN A 198 9.08 -3.45 3.56
CA ASN A 198 10.33 -3.64 4.27
C ASN A 198 10.23 -4.76 5.32
N ALA A 199 11.38 -5.18 5.84
CA ALA A 199 11.49 -6.27 6.81
C ALA A 199 10.62 -6.09 8.07
N ARG A 200 10.32 -4.84 8.49
CA ARG A 200 9.43 -4.61 9.64
C ARG A 200 8.01 -5.03 9.30
N GLY A 201 7.51 -4.61 8.14
CA GLY A 201 6.19 -5.00 7.65
C GLY A 201 6.11 -6.50 7.37
N GLN A 202 7.09 -7.07 6.67
CA GLN A 202 7.08 -8.50 6.33
C GLN A 202 7.09 -9.39 7.57
N ARG A 203 7.86 -9.06 8.61
CA ARG A 203 7.85 -9.82 9.87
C ARG A 203 6.50 -9.83 10.57
N LEU A 204 5.71 -8.76 10.44
CA LEU A 204 4.35 -8.71 11.00
C LEU A 204 3.38 -9.57 10.18
N VAL A 205 3.53 -9.57 8.85
CA VAL A 205 2.78 -10.45 7.95
C VAL A 205 3.09 -11.91 8.27
N ASP A 206 4.37 -12.28 8.35
CA ASP A 206 4.81 -13.64 8.65
C ASP A 206 4.29 -14.10 10.02
N ALA A 207 4.29 -13.22 11.02
CA ALA A 207 3.73 -13.52 12.34
C ALA A 207 2.20 -13.71 12.31
N ALA A 208 1.47 -12.93 11.50
CA ALA A 208 0.02 -13.05 11.35
C ALA A 208 -0.36 -14.40 10.69
N TYR A 209 0.32 -14.79 9.61
CA TYR A 209 0.14 -16.12 9.01
C TYR A 209 0.59 -17.24 9.95
N GLY A 210 1.69 -17.05 10.68
CA GLY A 210 2.19 -18.02 11.66
C GLY A 210 1.18 -18.29 12.78
N ALA A 211 0.42 -17.27 13.22
CA ALA A 211 -0.66 -17.43 14.20
C ALA A 211 -1.82 -18.30 13.68
N LEU A 212 -1.95 -18.45 12.36
CA LEU A 212 -2.90 -19.35 11.68
C LEU A 212 -2.29 -20.73 11.36
N GLY A 213 -1.03 -20.99 11.78
CA GLY A 213 -0.32 -22.22 11.46
C GLY A 213 0.25 -22.26 10.03
N ILE A 214 0.33 -21.12 9.35
CA ILE A 214 0.80 -21.01 7.97
C ILE A 214 2.22 -20.44 7.96
N SER A 215 3.13 -21.09 7.26
CA SER A 215 4.50 -20.60 7.04
C SER A 215 4.70 -20.29 5.57
N HIS A 216 5.08 -19.05 5.24
CA HIS A 216 5.60 -18.72 3.93
C HIS A 216 7.08 -19.11 3.86
N ALA A 217 7.45 -19.97 2.91
CA ALA A 217 8.84 -20.33 2.62
C ALA A 217 9.53 -19.20 1.87
#